data_AF-A0AAD3D9I8-F1
#
_entry.id   AF-A0AAD3D9I8-F1
#
_cell.length_a   1.000
_cell.length_b   1.000
_cell.length_c   1.000
_cell.angle_alpha   90.00
_cell.angle_beta   90.00
_cell.angle_gamma   90.00
#
_symmetry.space_group_name_H-M   'P 1'
#
loop_
_entity.id
_entity.type
_entity.pdbx_description
1 polymer ?
#
loop_
_entity_poly.entity_id
_entity_poly.type
_entity_poly.pdbx_seq_one_letter_code
_entity_poly.pdbx_strand_id
1 'polypeptide(L)'
;MEYMKALAQKCLTYLGQDLGLKAIKYGKRMELKVIQLTSGRKETDELVIDPIKVGIVIGIFFVCTVISFFVRMGGILLDICGTILIVYAPLAVYQTVLLKRYKSVRDYLNLLRRKVNRFHELNKDLEIKEKKLRVKVDALRKINDRFSELTIAEKGDVEELTSVIAELKEINRKMKEVAKSEIINSLVSATLLSDDDGDFYIGHAEFENLILSFKQRNTGWRFKERKFRSYIGKYDEEKGVHIEQIMKLIHHIKNNDTKYKDRIFTFDQYNSLKASRMYLSSMRLSSTKVHAMDLDKLRSSNLSSHKSKKKVKTSVSVKTKVLPFSKRRWKFWQLFKRKGTKKKQA
;
A
#
# COMPACT_ATOMS: atom_id res chain seq x y z
N MET A 1 38.31 -17.91 44.39
CA MET A 1 37.73 -16.65 43.88
C MET A 1 38.07 -16.39 42.41
N GLU A 2 39.34 -16.47 41.99
CA GLU A 2 39.71 -16.26 40.57
C GLU A 2 39.10 -17.29 39.61
N TYR A 3 39.05 -18.57 40.02
CA TYR A 3 38.45 -19.63 39.20
C TYR A 3 36.95 -19.39 38.92
N MET A 4 36.22 -18.85 39.90
CA MET A 4 34.80 -18.49 39.74
C MET A 4 34.60 -17.29 38.81
N LYS A 5 35.52 -16.31 38.82
CA LYS A 5 35.50 -15.19 37.86
C LYS A 5 35.75 -15.69 36.43
N ALA A 6 36.70 -16.61 36.25
CA ALA A 6 36.99 -17.21 34.95
C ALA A 6 35.82 -18.06 34.42
N LEU A 7 35.15 -18.81 35.30
CA LEU A 7 33.99 -19.64 34.92
C LEU A 7 32.79 -18.77 34.54
N ALA A 8 32.49 -17.73 35.33
CA ALA A 8 31.43 -16.76 35.02
C ALA A 8 31.68 -16.04 33.69
N GLN A 9 32.93 -15.69 33.40
CA GLN A 9 33.32 -15.05 32.15
C GLN A 9 33.16 -16.00 30.94
N LYS A 10 33.50 -17.29 31.10
CA LYS A 10 33.26 -18.31 30.06
C LYS A 10 31.77 -18.55 29.81
N CYS A 11 30.95 -18.64 30.86
CA CYS A 11 29.50 -18.80 30.71
C CYS A 11 28.86 -17.59 30.00
N LEU A 12 29.30 -16.37 30.32
CA LEU A 12 28.85 -15.15 29.63
C LEU A 12 29.23 -15.12 28.14
N THR A 13 30.42 -15.62 27.77
CA THR A 13 30.83 -15.70 26.37
C THR A 13 30.07 -16.76 25.58
N TYR A 14 29.77 -17.92 26.18
CA TYR A 14 29.00 -18.97 25.52
C TYR A 14 27.53 -18.55 25.29
N LEU A 15 26.90 -17.94 26.30
CA LEU A 15 25.55 -17.39 26.15
C LEU A 15 25.48 -16.25 25.10
N GLY A 16 26.55 -15.47 24.95
CA GLY A 16 26.61 -14.39 23.96
C GLY A 16 26.70 -14.89 22.51
N GLN A 17 27.42 -15.99 22.26
CA GLN A 17 27.59 -16.54 20.90
C GLN A 17 26.30 -17.12 20.32
N ASP A 18 25.51 -17.84 21.10
CA ASP A 18 24.23 -18.42 20.63
C ASP A 18 23.16 -17.36 20.35
N LEU A 19 23.28 -16.16 20.96
CA LEU A 19 22.36 -15.04 20.77
C LEU A 19 22.76 -14.08 19.64
N GLY A 20 23.83 -14.38 18.90
CA GLY A 20 24.34 -13.51 17.82
C GLY A 20 24.87 -12.16 18.32
N LEU A 21 25.24 -12.06 19.61
CA LEU A 21 25.75 -10.85 20.23
C LEU A 21 27.28 -10.81 20.07
N LYS A 22 27.81 -9.84 19.31
CA LYS A 22 29.26 -9.56 19.30
C LYS A 22 29.60 -8.67 20.50
N ALA A 23 30.36 -9.21 21.45
CA ALA A 23 30.96 -8.41 22.51
C ALA A 23 32.07 -7.52 21.93
N ILE A 24 31.88 -6.20 21.94
CA ILE A 24 32.91 -5.24 21.52
C ILE A 24 33.52 -4.65 22.80
N LYS A 25 34.82 -4.86 22.99
CA LYS A 25 35.53 -4.44 24.20
C LYS A 25 35.98 -2.97 24.05
N TYR A 26 35.27 -2.05 24.70
CA TYR A 26 35.70 -0.65 24.82
C TYR A 26 36.31 -0.41 26.22
N GLY A 27 37.63 -0.59 26.33
CA GLY A 27 38.36 -0.34 27.58
C GLY A 27 37.96 -1.26 28.75
N LYS A 28 37.80 -0.70 29.96
CA LYS A 28 37.47 -1.44 31.20
C LYS A 28 35.99 -1.84 31.33
N ARG A 29 35.11 -1.47 30.38
CA ARG A 29 33.69 -1.84 30.40
C ARG A 29 33.37 -2.75 29.21
N MET A 30 32.64 -3.83 29.48
CA MET A 30 32.03 -4.66 28.44
C MET A 30 30.60 -4.18 28.21
N GLU A 31 30.32 -3.69 27.00
CA GLU A 31 28.96 -3.40 26.55
C GLU A 31 28.55 -4.42 25.48
N LEU A 32 27.37 -5.02 25.65
CA LEU A 32 26.77 -5.92 24.67
C LEU A 32 25.86 -5.10 23.77
N LYS A 33 26.29 -4.83 22.53
CA LYS A 33 25.44 -4.19 21.51
C LYS A 33 24.85 -5.23 20.57
N VAL A 34 23.52 -5.24 20.46
CA VAL A 34 22.79 -5.99 19.43
C VAL A 34 22.89 -5.20 18.13
N ILE A 35 23.74 -5.61 17.20
CA ILE A 35 23.80 -5.00 15.86
C ILE A 35 22.75 -5.69 14.99
N GLN A 36 21.57 -5.10 14.84
CA GLN A 36 20.68 -5.46 13.74
C GLN A 36 20.96 -4.55 12.55
N LEU A 37 21.44 -5.15 11.46
CA LEU A 37 21.50 -4.54 10.14
C LEU A 37 20.10 -4.51 9.53
N THR A 38 19.28 -3.55 9.93
CA THR A 38 18.04 -3.23 9.22
C THR A 38 18.05 -1.77 8.82
N SER A 39 18.09 -1.57 7.50
CA SER A 39 18.08 -0.28 6.82
C SER A 39 16.84 0.53 7.21
N GLY A 40 17.06 1.76 7.70
CA GLY A 40 16.08 2.84 7.56
C GLY A 40 15.12 3.12 8.74
N ARG A 41 15.60 3.23 9.98
CA ARG A 41 15.18 4.26 10.96
C ARG A 41 15.87 4.04 12.31
N LYS A 42 16.64 5.04 12.75
CA LYS A 42 17.31 5.08 14.04
C LYS A 42 16.38 5.66 15.12
N GLU A 43 15.49 4.83 15.65
CA GLU A 43 14.97 5.03 17.01
C GLU A 43 15.16 3.70 17.74
N THR A 44 16.38 3.48 18.20
CA THR A 44 16.67 2.42 19.15
C THR A 44 16.37 2.98 20.53
N ASP A 45 15.15 2.72 21.04
CA ASP A 45 14.93 2.74 22.47
C ASP A 45 15.82 1.64 23.07
N GLU A 46 17.05 2.01 23.40
CA GLU A 46 17.99 1.17 24.11
C GLU A 46 17.38 0.91 25.48
N LEU A 47 16.74 -0.24 25.63
CA LEU A 47 16.43 -0.79 26.93
C LEU A 47 17.78 -1.22 27.56
N VAL A 48 18.51 -0.26 28.10
CA VAL A 48 19.74 -0.47 28.87
C VAL A 48 19.32 -1.15 30.17
N ILE A 49 19.19 -2.47 30.12
CA ILE A 49 19.16 -3.27 31.33
C ILE A 49 20.60 -3.26 31.83
N ASP A 50 20.89 -2.40 32.81
CA ASP A 50 22.21 -2.34 33.44
C ASP A 50 22.61 -3.75 33.85
N PRO A 51 23.64 -4.37 33.22
CA PRO A 51 24.03 -5.74 33.53
C PRO A 51 24.45 -5.89 35.01
N ILE A 52 24.83 -4.76 35.61
CA ILE A 52 25.14 -4.62 37.03
C ILE A 52 23.91 -4.91 37.92
N LYS A 53 22.72 -4.38 37.58
CA LYS A 53 21.51 -4.60 38.38
C LYS A 53 21.05 -6.05 38.33
N VAL A 54 21.14 -6.67 37.15
CA VAL A 54 20.82 -8.10 36.98
C VAL A 54 21.82 -8.98 37.74
N GLY A 55 23.11 -8.64 37.67
CA GLY A 55 24.17 -9.34 38.40
C GLY A 55 24.01 -9.27 39.93
N ILE A 56 23.60 -8.11 40.47
CA ILE A 56 23.36 -7.94 41.92
C ILE A 56 22.19 -8.82 42.38
N VAL A 57 21.08 -8.87 41.63
CA VAL A 57 19.92 -9.68 41.99
C VAL A 57 20.25 -11.17 41.99
N ILE A 58 20.97 -11.65 40.96
CA ILE A 58 21.41 -13.05 40.88
C ILE A 58 22.40 -13.38 42.02
N GLY A 59 23.31 -12.45 42.34
CA GLY A 59 24.29 -12.61 43.39
C GLY A 59 23.67 -12.73 44.78
N ILE A 60 22.73 -11.84 45.15
CA ILE A 60 22.02 -11.90 46.44
C ILE A 60 21.23 -13.21 46.56
N PHE A 61 20.59 -13.66 45.48
CA PHE A 61 19.81 -14.89 45.48
C PHE A 61 20.69 -16.13 45.67
N PHE A 62 21.86 -16.18 45.01
CA PHE A 62 22.80 -17.30 45.15
C PHE A 62 23.34 -17.41 46.58
N VAL A 63 23.68 -16.27 47.19
CA VAL A 63 24.14 -16.23 48.58
C VAL A 63 23.05 -16.72 49.53
N CYS A 64 21.80 -16.29 49.36
CA CYS A 64 20.67 -16.79 50.16
C CYS A 64 20.43 -18.30 50.00
N THR A 65 20.59 -18.85 48.80
CA THR A 65 20.42 -20.31 48.57
C THR A 65 21.53 -21.12 49.24
N VAL A 66 22.77 -20.65 49.21
CA VAL A 66 23.89 -21.34 49.86
C VAL A 66 23.73 -21.31 51.38
N ILE A 67 23.34 -20.16 51.97
CA ILE A 67 23.08 -20.05 53.41
C ILE A 67 21.93 -20.97 53.83
N SER A 68 20.86 -21.06 53.01
CA SER A 68 19.70 -21.93 53.31
C SER A 68 20.04 -23.42 53.25
N PHE A 69 20.95 -23.82 52.34
CA PHE A 69 21.41 -25.20 52.20
C PHE A 69 22.19 -25.68 53.44
N PHE A 70 23.01 -24.81 54.03
CA PHE A 70 23.77 -25.16 55.24
C PHE A 70 22.90 -25.27 56.51
N VAL A 71 21.73 -24.63 56.54
CA VAL A 71 20.88 -24.56 57.74
C VAL A 71 19.91 -25.75 57.85
N ARG A 72 19.73 -26.60 56.82
CA ARG A 72 18.57 -27.51 56.76
C ARG A 72 18.87 -28.95 56.34
N MET A 73 19.45 -29.73 57.25
CA MET A 73 19.65 -31.19 57.17
C MET A 73 18.34 -32.03 57.26
N GLY A 74 17.24 -31.63 56.57
CA GLY A 74 15.99 -32.40 56.66
C GLY A 74 14.81 -32.02 55.76
N GLY A 75 14.98 -31.21 54.70
CA GLY A 75 13.84 -30.68 53.92
C GLY A 75 14.05 -30.61 52.41
N ILE A 76 14.24 -31.76 51.74
CA ILE A 76 14.52 -31.87 50.30
C ILE A 76 13.48 -31.17 49.40
N LEU A 77 12.21 -31.09 49.83
CA LEU A 77 11.11 -30.46 49.09
C LEU A 77 11.29 -28.95 48.86
N LEU A 78 11.92 -28.25 49.81
CA LEU A 78 12.09 -26.81 49.75
C LEU A 78 13.17 -26.41 48.73
N ASP A 79 14.20 -27.25 48.60
CA ASP A 79 15.29 -27.06 47.63
C ASP A 79 14.82 -27.28 46.17
N ILE A 80 13.93 -28.24 45.94
CA ILE A 80 13.33 -28.48 44.61
C ILE A 80 12.48 -27.27 44.19
N CYS A 81 11.70 -26.69 45.10
CA CYS A 81 10.90 -25.51 44.79
C CYS A 81 11.77 -24.27 44.52
N GLY A 82 12.85 -24.09 45.29
CA GLY A 82 13.82 -23.01 45.10
C GLY A 82 14.55 -23.09 43.76
N THR A 83 14.99 -24.29 43.37
CA THR A 83 15.68 -24.51 42.08
C THR A 83 14.76 -24.27 40.88
N ILE A 84 13.49 -24.69 40.94
CA ILE A 84 12.50 -24.40 39.88
C ILE A 84 12.28 -22.88 39.75
N LEU A 85 12.17 -22.15 40.86
CA LEU A 85 11.95 -20.70 40.85
C LEU A 85 13.13 -19.96 40.19
N ILE A 86 14.37 -20.42 40.42
CA ILE A 86 15.59 -19.84 39.84
C ILE A 86 15.59 -19.98 38.32
N VAL A 87 15.07 -21.09 37.78
CA VAL A 87 14.95 -21.29 36.32
C VAL A 87 13.80 -20.47 35.75
N TYR A 88 12.70 -20.33 36.50
CA TYR A 88 11.50 -19.65 36.01
C TYR A 88 11.61 -18.12 36.01
N ALA A 89 12.35 -17.53 36.97
CA ALA A 89 12.54 -16.08 37.09
C ALA A 89 13.15 -15.41 35.83
N PRO A 90 14.28 -15.87 35.27
CA PRO A 90 14.82 -15.28 34.04
C PRO A 90 13.91 -15.50 32.83
N LEU A 91 13.16 -16.62 32.79
CA LEU A 91 12.20 -16.90 31.73
C LEU A 91 11.02 -15.92 31.77
N ALA A 92 10.51 -15.57 32.95
CA ALA A 92 9.48 -14.56 33.11
C ALA A 92 9.97 -13.16 32.70
N VAL A 93 11.20 -12.77 33.10
CA VAL A 93 11.81 -11.50 32.66
C VAL A 93 11.95 -11.46 31.14
N TYR A 94 12.41 -12.55 30.52
CA TYR A 94 12.51 -12.66 29.06
C TYR A 94 11.15 -12.47 28.37
N GLN A 95 10.10 -13.13 28.87
CA GLN A 95 8.74 -12.97 28.35
C GLN A 95 8.22 -11.53 28.49
N THR A 96 8.50 -10.85 29.60
CA THR A 96 8.08 -9.45 29.78
C THR A 96 8.79 -8.49 28.82
N VAL A 97 10.07 -8.72 28.52
CA VAL A 97 10.81 -7.94 27.52
C VAL A 97 10.28 -8.21 26.12
N LEU A 98 9.95 -9.47 25.81
CA LEU A 98 9.29 -9.84 24.55
C LEU A 98 7.94 -9.12 24.40
N LEU A 99 7.11 -9.14 25.46
CA LEU A 99 5.83 -8.42 25.53
C LEU A 99 5.97 -6.90 25.37
N LYS A 100 7.03 -6.30 25.93
CA LYS A 100 7.35 -4.89 25.71
C LYS A 100 7.74 -4.61 24.26
N ARG A 101 8.45 -5.52 23.58
CA ARG A 101 8.72 -5.40 22.14
C ARG A 101 7.44 -5.46 21.31
N TYR A 102 6.38 -6.14 21.74
CA TYR A 102 5.09 -6.09 21.03
C TYR A 102 4.38 -4.72 21.11
N LYS A 103 4.78 -3.77 21.98
CA LYS A 103 4.29 -2.38 21.86
C LYS A 103 4.67 -1.77 20.51
N SER A 104 5.88 -2.04 20.01
CA SER A 104 6.28 -1.58 18.67
C SER A 104 5.42 -2.21 17.57
N VAL A 105 4.93 -3.44 17.77
CA VAL A 105 3.97 -4.07 16.85
C VAL A 105 2.62 -3.35 16.90
N ARG A 106 2.14 -2.92 18.07
CA ARG A 106 0.92 -2.11 18.18
C ARG A 106 1.09 -0.74 17.52
N ASP A 107 2.24 -0.11 17.69
CA ASP A 107 2.54 1.18 17.04
C ASP A 107 2.63 1.03 15.53
N TYR A 108 3.27 -0.05 15.05
CA TYR A 108 3.29 -0.41 13.64
C TYR A 108 1.89 -0.70 13.09
N LEU A 109 1.06 -1.43 13.84
CA LEU A 109 -0.33 -1.71 13.45
C LEU A 109 -1.16 -0.41 13.39
N ASN A 110 -0.97 0.50 14.34
CA ASN A 110 -1.64 1.80 14.35
C ASN A 110 -1.17 2.67 13.18
N LEU A 111 0.13 2.68 12.87
CA LEU A 111 0.69 3.34 11.70
C LEU A 111 0.13 2.75 10.40
N LEU A 112 0.01 1.42 10.32
CA LEU A 112 -0.58 0.73 9.18
C LEU A 112 -2.07 1.11 9.03
N ARG A 113 -2.84 1.13 10.12
CA ARG A 113 -4.24 1.58 10.12
C ARG A 113 -4.37 3.03 9.64
N ARG A 114 -3.52 3.94 10.09
CA ARG A 114 -3.49 5.33 9.60
C ARG A 114 -3.20 5.39 8.09
N LYS A 115 -2.25 4.60 7.60
CA LYS A 115 -1.94 4.52 6.16
C LYS A 115 -3.11 3.96 5.35
N VAL A 116 -3.77 2.91 5.83
CA VAL A 116 -4.96 2.33 5.19
C VAL A 116 -6.11 3.33 5.13
N ASN A 117 -6.38 4.04 6.24
CA ASN A 117 -7.43 5.07 6.27
C ASN A 117 -7.13 6.22 5.29
N ARG A 118 -5.89 6.72 5.26
CA ARG A 118 -5.47 7.74 4.29
C ARG A 118 -5.61 7.25 2.86
N PHE A 119 -5.25 6.01 2.57
CA PHE A 119 -5.40 5.42 1.24
C PHE A 119 -6.88 5.28 0.85
N HIS A 120 -7.74 4.93 1.80
CA HIS A 120 -9.19 4.88 1.59
C HIS A 120 -9.79 6.25 1.28
N GLU A 121 -9.37 7.30 2.00
CA GLU A 121 -9.76 8.69 1.72
C GLU A 121 -9.33 9.13 0.32
N LEU A 122 -8.07 8.86 -0.06
CA LEU A 122 -7.56 9.17 -1.40
C LEU A 122 -8.33 8.43 -2.51
N ASN A 123 -8.71 7.17 -2.28
CA ASN A 123 -9.53 6.42 -3.23
C ASN A 123 -10.93 7.02 -3.36
N LYS A 124 -11.55 7.44 -2.26
CA LYS A 124 -12.86 8.11 -2.27
C LYS A 124 -12.80 9.43 -3.04
N ASP A 125 -11.73 10.20 -2.84
CA ASP A 125 -11.50 11.45 -3.58
C ASP A 125 -11.30 11.21 -5.08
N LEU A 126 -10.56 10.16 -5.45
CA LEU A 126 -10.39 9.75 -6.84
C LEU A 126 -11.71 9.31 -7.46
N GLU A 127 -12.55 8.55 -6.74
CA GLU A 127 -13.88 8.15 -7.20
C GLU A 127 -14.80 9.35 -7.46
N ILE A 128 -14.77 10.35 -6.57
CA ILE A 128 -15.52 11.61 -6.76
C ILE A 128 -15.02 12.36 -8.00
N LYS A 129 -13.70 12.44 -8.19
CA LYS A 129 -13.10 13.07 -9.39
C LYS A 129 -13.46 12.31 -10.66
N GLU A 130 -13.47 10.98 -10.62
CA GLU A 130 -13.88 10.12 -11.74
C GLU A 130 -15.36 10.37 -12.10
N LYS A 131 -16.26 10.39 -11.11
CA LYS A 131 -17.68 10.71 -11.35
C LYS A 131 -17.86 12.08 -11.99
N LYS A 132 -17.15 13.11 -11.48
CA LYS A 132 -17.17 14.47 -12.08
C LYS A 132 -16.66 14.46 -13.53
N LEU A 133 -15.63 13.66 -13.82
CA LEU A 133 -15.10 13.55 -15.17
C LEU A 133 -16.06 12.81 -16.11
N ARG A 134 -16.70 11.73 -15.65
CA ARG A 134 -17.74 11.00 -16.40
C ARG A 134 -18.90 11.90 -16.78
N VAL A 135 -19.42 12.70 -15.85
CA VAL A 135 -20.49 13.69 -16.13
C VAL A 135 -20.06 14.67 -17.23
N LYS A 136 -18.81 15.14 -17.22
CA LYS A 136 -18.27 16.03 -18.27
C LYS A 136 -18.13 15.32 -19.62
N VAL A 137 -17.69 14.06 -19.63
CA VAL A 137 -17.58 13.25 -20.86
C VAL A 137 -18.96 12.97 -21.45
N ASP A 138 -19.96 12.66 -20.61
CA ASP A 138 -21.33 12.46 -21.06
C ASP A 138 -21.94 13.74 -21.62
N ALA A 139 -21.64 14.90 -21.02
CA ALA A 139 -22.03 16.19 -21.58
C ALA A 139 -21.38 16.45 -22.96
N LEU A 140 -20.09 16.17 -23.11
CA LEU A 140 -19.39 16.25 -24.40
C LEU A 140 -19.97 15.29 -25.45
N ARG A 141 -20.33 14.07 -25.03
CA ARG A 141 -20.97 13.09 -25.91
C ARG A 141 -22.33 13.58 -26.39
N LYS A 142 -23.17 14.12 -25.51
CA LYS A 142 -24.46 14.73 -25.90
C LYS A 142 -24.30 15.86 -26.90
N ILE A 143 -23.29 16.71 -26.74
CA ILE A 143 -22.97 17.77 -27.70
C ILE A 143 -22.55 17.16 -29.05
N ASN A 144 -21.73 16.11 -29.04
CA ASN A 144 -21.32 15.41 -30.26
C ASN A 144 -22.48 14.69 -30.96
N ASP A 145 -23.41 14.10 -30.21
CA ASP A 145 -24.61 13.47 -30.74
C ASP A 145 -25.52 14.52 -31.39
N ARG A 146 -25.71 15.69 -30.76
CA ARG A 146 -26.41 16.85 -31.36
C ARG A 146 -25.72 17.33 -32.65
N PHE A 147 -24.39 17.42 -32.67
CA PHE A 147 -23.65 17.72 -33.89
C PHE A 147 -23.91 16.71 -35.01
N SER A 148 -23.94 15.42 -34.67
CA SER A 148 -24.23 14.37 -35.65
C SER A 148 -25.65 14.49 -36.19
N GLU A 149 -26.63 14.79 -35.32
CA GLU A 149 -28.02 15.06 -35.71
C GLU A 149 -28.12 16.29 -36.62
N LEU A 150 -27.42 17.38 -36.30
CA LEU A 150 -27.36 18.59 -37.14
C LEU A 150 -26.71 18.34 -38.50
N THR A 151 -25.62 17.59 -38.52
CA THR A 151 -24.92 17.23 -39.78
C THR A 151 -25.82 16.40 -40.69
N ILE A 152 -26.74 15.61 -40.12
CA ILE A 152 -27.74 14.83 -40.86
C ILE A 152 -28.94 15.70 -41.25
N ALA A 153 -29.35 16.62 -40.37
CA ALA A 153 -30.54 17.45 -40.55
C ALA A 153 -30.36 18.55 -41.60
N GLU A 154 -29.13 19.03 -41.85
CA GLU A 154 -29.01 20.36 -42.45
C GLU A 154 -27.97 20.57 -43.56
N LYS A 155 -28.55 20.77 -44.75
CA LYS A 155 -28.25 21.90 -45.64
C LYS A 155 -28.90 23.24 -45.16
N GLY A 156 -29.32 23.37 -43.90
CA GLY A 156 -30.25 24.38 -43.35
C GLY A 156 -29.66 25.48 -42.43
N ASP A 157 -29.41 25.23 -41.16
CA ASP A 157 -29.10 26.20 -40.11
C ASP A 157 -27.60 26.29 -39.84
N VAL A 158 -26.99 27.17 -40.61
CA VAL A 158 -25.70 27.78 -40.29
C VAL A 158 -25.69 28.34 -38.86
N GLU A 159 -26.84 28.79 -38.33
CA GLU A 159 -26.97 29.40 -37.02
C GLU A 159 -26.74 28.41 -35.88
N GLU A 160 -27.31 27.21 -35.94
CA GLU A 160 -27.05 26.18 -34.92
C GLU A 160 -25.58 25.72 -34.97
N LEU A 161 -25.01 25.53 -36.17
CA LEU A 161 -23.58 25.22 -36.33
C LEU A 161 -22.67 26.29 -35.70
N THR A 162 -22.99 27.59 -35.87
CA THR A 162 -22.20 28.67 -35.24
C THR A 162 -22.28 28.62 -33.72
N SER A 163 -23.45 28.30 -33.16
CA SER A 163 -23.63 28.16 -31.70
C SER A 163 -22.74 27.04 -31.16
N VAL A 164 -22.70 25.88 -31.82
CA VAL A 164 -21.92 24.76 -31.32
C VAL A 164 -20.41 24.95 -31.54
N ILE A 165 -19.99 25.65 -32.60
CA ILE A 165 -18.59 26.08 -32.76
C ILE A 165 -18.19 27.03 -31.62
N ALA A 166 -19.07 27.94 -31.20
CA ALA A 166 -18.81 28.82 -30.06
C ALA A 166 -18.66 28.03 -28.75
N GLU A 167 -19.52 27.03 -28.51
CA GLU A 167 -19.39 26.12 -27.37
C GLU A 167 -18.08 25.33 -27.39
N LEU A 168 -17.69 24.76 -28.54
CA LEU A 168 -16.42 24.06 -28.69
C LEU A 168 -15.22 24.96 -28.42
N LYS A 169 -15.27 26.22 -28.86
CA LYS A 169 -14.23 27.21 -28.59
C LYS A 169 -14.11 27.49 -27.10
N GLU A 170 -15.24 27.59 -26.40
CA GLU A 170 -15.28 27.79 -24.96
C GLU A 170 -14.78 26.58 -24.16
N ILE A 171 -15.16 25.37 -24.58
CA ILE A 171 -14.65 24.12 -24.00
C ILE A 171 -13.14 24.02 -24.20
N ASN A 172 -12.63 24.34 -25.40
CA ASN A 172 -11.20 24.33 -25.70
C ASN A 172 -10.45 25.38 -24.85
N ARG A 173 -11.05 26.54 -24.59
CA ARG A 173 -10.51 27.55 -23.66
C ARG A 173 -10.39 26.97 -22.24
N LYS A 174 -11.45 26.36 -21.71
CA LYS A 174 -11.45 25.71 -20.39
C LYS A 174 -10.45 24.56 -20.30
N MET A 175 -10.33 23.74 -21.34
CA MET A 175 -9.33 22.66 -21.40
C MET A 175 -7.89 23.21 -21.36
N LYS A 176 -7.62 24.31 -22.07
CA LYS A 176 -6.31 24.99 -22.02
C LYS A 176 -6.01 25.54 -20.63
N GLU A 177 -6.99 26.10 -19.93
CA GLU A 177 -6.82 26.58 -18.55
C GLU A 177 -6.54 25.46 -17.55
N VAL A 178 -7.26 24.33 -17.68
CA VAL A 178 -7.00 23.13 -16.88
C VAL A 178 -5.59 22.60 -17.15
N ALA A 179 -5.19 22.49 -18.42
CA ALA A 179 -3.85 22.04 -18.79
C ALA A 179 -2.76 22.98 -18.26
N LYS A 180 -2.96 24.30 -18.30
CA LYS A 180 -2.03 25.26 -17.67
C LYS A 180 -1.93 25.06 -16.17
N SER A 181 -3.06 24.87 -15.50
CA SER A 181 -3.09 24.64 -14.04
C SER A 181 -2.37 23.34 -13.66
N GLU A 182 -2.52 22.29 -14.47
CA GLU A 182 -1.81 21.03 -14.29
C GLU A 182 -0.29 21.20 -14.48
N ILE A 183 0.13 21.94 -15.51
CA ILE A 183 1.56 22.27 -15.72
C ILE A 183 2.10 23.03 -14.52
N ILE A 184 1.41 24.07 -14.05
CA ILE A 184 1.83 24.86 -12.88
C ILE A 184 1.96 23.97 -11.66
N ASN A 185 0.94 23.15 -11.37
CA ASN A 185 0.96 22.26 -10.20
C ASN A 185 2.08 21.22 -10.30
N SER A 186 2.31 20.67 -11.49
CA SER A 186 3.41 19.75 -11.74
C SER A 186 4.76 20.43 -11.53
N LEU A 187 4.90 21.68 -11.97
CA LEU A 187 6.10 22.50 -11.82
C LEU A 187 6.39 22.79 -10.35
N VAL A 188 5.41 23.24 -9.59
CA VAL A 188 5.52 23.44 -8.14
C VAL A 188 5.86 22.13 -7.43
N SER A 189 5.12 21.05 -7.73
CA SER A 189 5.35 19.76 -7.07
C SER A 189 6.74 19.18 -7.38
N ALA A 190 7.22 19.30 -8.62
CA ALA A 190 8.55 18.82 -8.98
C ALA A 190 9.64 19.66 -8.33
N THR A 191 9.45 20.98 -8.23
CA THR A 191 10.38 21.90 -7.56
C THR A 191 10.51 21.55 -6.09
N LEU A 192 9.38 21.40 -5.38
CA LEU A 192 9.35 21.02 -3.95
C LEU A 192 9.87 19.60 -3.67
N LEU A 193 9.83 18.70 -4.66
CA LEU A 193 10.36 17.34 -4.52
C LEU A 193 11.84 17.23 -4.91
N SER A 194 12.40 18.25 -5.58
CA SER A 194 13.82 18.25 -5.95
C SER A 194 14.69 18.93 -4.90
N ASP A 195 14.09 19.73 -4.02
CA ASP A 195 14.70 20.38 -2.86
C ASP A 195 14.73 19.38 -1.70
N ASP A 196 15.83 18.64 -1.59
CA ASP A 196 15.97 17.55 -0.61
C ASP A 196 16.36 18.07 0.78
N ASP A 197 17.03 19.21 0.85
CA ASP A 197 17.55 19.82 2.08
C ASP A 197 16.64 20.92 2.67
N GLY A 198 15.71 21.46 1.88
CA GLY A 198 14.71 22.43 2.29
C GLY A 198 15.27 23.85 2.42
N ASP A 199 16.36 24.17 1.73
CA ASP A 199 17.00 25.48 1.78
C ASP A 199 16.43 26.50 0.76
N PHE A 200 15.52 26.04 -0.12
CA PHE A 200 14.92 26.80 -1.22
C PHE A 200 15.90 27.24 -2.34
N TYR A 201 17.10 26.68 -2.36
CA TYR A 201 18.11 26.82 -3.42
C TYR A 201 18.29 25.49 -4.14
N ILE A 202 18.00 25.49 -5.44
CA ILE A 202 18.15 24.27 -6.23
C ILE A 202 19.58 24.19 -6.73
N GLY A 203 20.34 23.25 -6.18
CA GLY A 203 21.70 22.93 -6.59
C GLY A 203 21.75 22.29 -7.98
N HIS A 204 22.95 22.04 -8.50
CA HIS A 204 23.12 21.67 -9.91
C HIS A 204 22.53 20.29 -10.18
N ALA A 205 22.84 19.35 -9.29
CA ALA A 205 22.32 17.99 -9.34
C ALA A 205 20.79 17.96 -9.22
N GLU A 206 20.23 18.75 -8.30
CA GLU A 206 18.78 18.87 -8.10
C GLU A 206 18.10 19.52 -9.30
N PHE A 207 18.74 20.50 -9.93
CA PHE A 207 18.25 21.15 -11.13
C PHE A 207 18.21 20.18 -12.34
N GLU A 208 19.23 19.33 -12.49
CA GLU A 208 19.20 18.25 -13.48
C GLU A 208 18.11 17.23 -13.19
N ASN A 209 17.92 16.86 -11.92
CA ASN A 209 16.84 15.97 -11.49
C ASN A 209 15.45 16.58 -11.75
N LEU A 210 15.31 17.89 -11.56
CA LEU A 210 14.11 18.65 -11.87
C LEU A 210 13.80 18.63 -13.38
N ILE A 211 14.82 18.85 -14.22
CA ILE A 211 14.72 18.78 -15.68
C ILE A 211 14.33 17.36 -16.14
N LEU A 212 14.95 16.33 -15.56
CA LEU A 212 14.62 14.93 -15.84
C LEU A 212 13.18 14.62 -15.42
N SER A 213 12.75 15.10 -14.25
CA SER A 213 11.38 14.96 -13.77
C SER A 213 10.37 15.57 -14.74
N PHE A 214 10.67 16.74 -15.32
CA PHE A 214 9.82 17.33 -16.36
C PHE A 214 9.80 16.54 -17.65
N LYS A 215 10.95 16.01 -18.09
CA LYS A 215 11.01 15.16 -19.29
C LYS A 215 10.21 13.86 -19.13
N GLN A 216 10.23 13.27 -17.93
CA GLN A 216 9.53 12.01 -17.65
C GLN A 216 8.02 12.19 -17.47
N ARG A 217 7.59 13.29 -16.86
CA ARG A 217 6.17 13.53 -16.51
C ARG A 217 5.33 14.08 -17.69
N ASN A 218 5.79 13.91 -18.93
CA ASN A 218 5.17 14.47 -20.14
C ASN A 218 3.76 13.89 -20.45
N THR A 219 2.73 14.45 -19.81
CA THR A 219 1.31 14.22 -20.14
C THR A 219 0.83 15.26 -21.16
N GLY A 220 1.22 15.12 -22.43
CA GLY A 220 0.64 15.89 -23.55
C GLY A 220 1.19 17.30 -23.80
N TRP A 221 2.29 17.67 -23.15
CA TRP A 221 3.04 18.90 -23.42
C TRP A 221 4.47 18.55 -23.85
N ARG A 222 5.07 19.43 -24.65
CA ARG A 222 6.46 19.34 -25.08
C ARG A 222 7.28 20.34 -24.28
N PHE A 223 8.16 19.81 -23.44
CA PHE A 223 9.12 20.58 -22.67
C PHE A 223 10.32 21.01 -23.52
N LYS A 224 10.57 22.31 -23.62
CA LYS A 224 11.76 22.85 -24.29
C LYS A 224 12.84 23.17 -23.27
N GLU A 225 13.62 22.17 -22.92
CA GLU A 225 14.71 22.27 -21.93
C GLU A 225 15.64 23.47 -22.18
N ARG A 226 16.10 23.68 -23.43
CA ARG A 226 16.99 24.80 -23.76
C ARG A 226 16.39 26.16 -23.40
N LYS A 227 15.08 26.33 -23.60
CA LYS A 227 14.37 27.57 -23.25
C LYS A 227 14.16 27.70 -21.75
N PHE A 228 13.91 26.58 -21.07
CA PHE A 228 13.81 26.55 -19.62
C PHE A 228 15.12 26.99 -18.97
N ARG A 229 16.26 26.40 -19.39
CA ARG A 229 17.60 26.81 -18.93
C ARG A 229 17.88 28.27 -19.23
N SER A 230 17.56 28.73 -20.44
CA SER A 230 17.74 30.14 -20.81
C SER A 230 16.88 31.11 -20.00
N TYR A 231 15.70 30.70 -19.53
CA TYR A 231 14.78 31.57 -18.77
C TYR A 231 15.17 31.66 -17.29
N ILE A 232 15.58 30.54 -16.69
CA ILE A 232 16.10 30.52 -15.32
C ILE A 232 17.38 31.37 -15.21
N GLY A 233 18.15 31.44 -16.30
CA GLY A 233 19.36 32.24 -16.40
C GLY A 233 20.60 31.36 -16.47
N LYS A 234 21.79 31.97 -16.50
CA LYS A 234 23.03 31.22 -16.34
C LYS A 234 23.02 30.65 -14.92
N TYR A 235 23.00 29.32 -14.84
CA TYR A 235 23.18 28.59 -13.61
C TYR A 235 24.57 28.97 -13.05
N ASP A 236 24.60 29.61 -11.89
CA ASP A 236 25.84 29.91 -11.16
C ASP A 236 26.11 28.71 -10.26
N GLU A 237 27.20 27.98 -10.53
CA GLU A 237 27.53 26.74 -9.81
C GLU A 237 27.66 26.95 -8.30
N GLU A 238 28.08 28.16 -7.89
CA GLU A 238 28.28 28.50 -6.49
C GLU A 238 27.00 28.90 -5.76
N LYS A 239 25.99 29.42 -6.46
CA LYS A 239 24.79 30.03 -5.84
C LYS A 239 23.50 29.24 -6.05
N GLY A 240 23.49 28.30 -6.98
CA GLY A 240 22.28 27.56 -7.33
C GLY A 240 21.18 28.44 -7.92
N VAL A 241 19.99 27.86 -8.07
CA VAL A 241 18.80 28.55 -8.59
C VAL A 241 17.82 28.77 -7.45
N HIS A 242 17.59 30.04 -7.11
CA HIS A 242 16.61 30.38 -6.08
C HIS A 242 15.19 30.06 -6.57
N ILE A 243 14.36 29.48 -5.70
CA ILE A 243 12.98 29.07 -6.02
C ILE A 243 12.12 30.22 -6.56
N GLU A 244 12.43 31.48 -6.20
CA GLU A 244 11.76 32.66 -6.73
C GLU A 244 11.85 32.79 -8.25
N GLN A 245 12.97 32.37 -8.87
CA GLN A 245 13.11 32.42 -10.33
C GLN A 245 12.12 31.46 -11.00
N ILE A 246 11.90 30.30 -10.38
CA ILE A 246 10.91 29.31 -10.81
C ILE A 246 9.49 29.84 -10.57
N MET A 247 9.24 30.53 -9.47
CA MET A 247 7.95 31.19 -9.21
C MET A 247 7.65 32.31 -10.21
N LYS A 248 8.66 33.09 -10.62
CA LYS A 248 8.53 34.07 -11.71
C LYS A 248 8.16 33.40 -13.03
N LEU A 249 8.74 32.24 -13.32
CA LEU A 249 8.34 31.44 -14.48
C LEU A 249 6.88 30.97 -14.40
N ILE A 250 6.44 30.49 -13.22
CA ILE A 250 5.03 30.10 -13.01
C ILE A 250 4.09 31.28 -13.24
N HIS A 251 4.42 32.45 -12.70
CA HIS A 251 3.64 33.66 -12.89
C HIS A 251 3.54 34.04 -14.39
N HIS A 252 4.65 33.89 -15.11
CA HIS A 252 4.70 34.14 -16.54
C HIS A 252 3.84 33.17 -17.36
N ILE A 253 3.82 31.88 -17.00
CA ILE A 253 2.94 30.86 -17.62
C ILE A 253 1.46 31.21 -17.36
N LYS A 254 1.13 31.69 -16.17
CA LYS A 254 -0.24 32.07 -15.80
C LYS A 254 -0.76 33.25 -16.65
N ASN A 255 0.05 34.30 -16.79
CA ASN A 255 -0.37 35.54 -17.45
C ASN A 255 -0.39 35.48 -18.99
N ASN A 256 0.14 34.42 -19.61
CA ASN A 256 0.19 34.23 -21.07
C ASN A 256 0.91 35.32 -21.87
N ASP A 257 1.78 36.09 -21.23
CA ASP A 257 2.38 37.31 -21.80
C ASP A 257 3.50 37.04 -22.82
N THR A 258 3.62 35.81 -23.32
CA THR A 258 4.68 35.42 -24.27
C THR A 258 4.19 35.18 -25.66
N LYS A 259 4.96 35.76 -26.61
CA LYS A 259 4.96 35.35 -28.00
C LYS A 259 5.09 33.83 -28.09
N TYR A 260 4.28 33.20 -28.95
CA TYR A 260 4.17 31.75 -29.07
C TYR A 260 5.52 31.03 -29.23
N LYS A 261 6.49 31.67 -29.88
CA LYS A 261 7.83 31.12 -30.11
C LYS A 261 8.58 30.87 -28.79
N ASP A 262 8.40 31.71 -27.77
CA ASP A 262 9.20 31.70 -26.53
C ASP A 262 8.61 30.89 -25.39
N ARG A 263 7.50 30.20 -25.66
CA ARG A 263 6.89 29.29 -24.69
C ARG A 263 7.81 28.09 -24.44
N ILE A 264 8.19 27.92 -23.17
CA ILE A 264 8.94 26.76 -22.65
C ILE A 264 8.09 25.49 -22.75
N PHE A 265 6.80 25.62 -22.46
CA PHE A 265 5.82 24.55 -22.53
C PHE A 265 4.91 24.78 -23.74
N THR A 266 4.98 23.89 -24.72
CA THR A 266 4.06 23.90 -25.86
C THR A 266 3.13 22.71 -25.79
N PHE A 267 1.82 22.97 -25.85
CA PHE A 267 0.83 21.90 -25.91
C PHE A 267 0.97 21.13 -27.22
N ASP A 268 1.17 19.82 -27.13
CA ASP A 268 1.32 18.96 -28.29
C ASP A 268 0.08 18.06 -28.38
N GLN A 269 -0.86 18.45 -29.25
CA GLN A 269 -2.13 17.74 -29.42
C GLN A 269 -1.94 16.25 -29.72
N TYR A 270 -0.88 15.90 -30.46
CA TYR A 270 -0.57 14.53 -30.78
C TYR A 270 -0.19 13.72 -29.53
N ASN A 271 0.68 14.28 -28.69
CA ASN A 271 1.08 13.63 -27.45
C ASN A 271 -0.06 13.56 -26.43
N SER A 272 -0.93 14.58 -26.37
CA SER A 272 -2.11 14.52 -25.50
C SER A 272 -3.06 13.41 -25.92
N LEU A 273 -3.32 13.24 -27.21
CA LEU A 273 -4.16 12.15 -27.73
C LEU A 273 -3.53 10.77 -27.48
N LYS A 274 -2.21 10.67 -27.66
CA LYS A 274 -1.46 9.44 -27.37
C LYS A 274 -1.51 9.08 -25.89
N ALA A 275 -1.35 10.06 -25.00
CA ALA A 275 -1.47 9.87 -23.56
C ALA A 275 -2.89 9.44 -23.17
N SER A 276 -3.93 10.13 -23.67
CA SER A 276 -5.33 9.74 -23.44
C SER A 276 -5.61 8.30 -23.92
N ARG A 277 -5.06 7.91 -25.08
CA ARG A 277 -5.20 6.54 -25.58
C ARG A 277 -4.49 5.51 -24.69
N MET A 278 -3.31 5.81 -24.17
CA MET A 278 -2.61 4.93 -23.21
C MET A 278 -3.41 4.79 -21.90
N TYR A 279 -3.92 5.89 -21.36
CA TYR A 279 -4.76 5.88 -20.15
C TYR A 279 -6.04 5.06 -20.34
N LEU A 280 -6.74 5.26 -21.46
CA LEU A 280 -7.93 4.47 -21.80
C LEU A 280 -7.59 2.99 -21.97
N SER A 281 -6.44 2.67 -22.56
CA SER A 281 -5.98 1.29 -22.70
C SER A 281 -5.65 0.65 -21.35
N SER A 282 -5.00 1.37 -20.42
CA SER A 282 -4.74 0.86 -19.07
C SER A 282 -6.03 0.69 -18.25
N MET A 283 -7.00 1.61 -18.39
CA MET A 283 -8.31 1.46 -17.75
C MET A 283 -9.09 0.27 -18.29
N ARG A 284 -9.00 0.00 -19.60
CA ARG A 284 -9.64 -1.17 -20.21
C ARG A 284 -9.02 -2.46 -19.68
N LEU A 285 -7.70 -2.50 -19.52
CA LEU A 285 -6.96 -3.64 -18.97
C LEU A 285 -7.23 -3.87 -17.47
N SER A 286 -7.44 -2.80 -16.68
CA SER A 286 -7.83 -2.95 -15.27
C SER A 286 -9.27 -3.43 -15.15
N SER A 287 -10.19 -2.92 -15.97
CA SER A 287 -11.59 -3.36 -15.99
C SER A 287 -11.72 -4.83 -16.39
N THR A 288 -10.97 -5.31 -17.39
CA THR A 288 -11.00 -6.73 -17.77
C THR A 288 -10.42 -7.63 -16.68
N LYS A 289 -9.38 -7.21 -15.94
CA LYS A 289 -8.87 -7.96 -14.78
C LYS A 289 -9.88 -8.04 -13.63
N VAL A 290 -10.60 -6.96 -13.34
CA VAL A 290 -11.66 -6.97 -12.31
C VAL A 290 -12.79 -7.92 -12.72
N HIS A 291 -13.24 -7.87 -13.98
CA HIS A 291 -14.24 -8.81 -14.48
C HIS A 291 -13.77 -10.27 -14.49
N ALA A 292 -12.50 -10.53 -14.81
CA ALA A 292 -11.93 -11.87 -14.74
C ALA A 292 -11.88 -12.41 -13.30
N MET A 293 -11.51 -11.57 -12.32
CA MET A 293 -11.51 -11.94 -10.90
C MET A 293 -12.93 -12.23 -10.36
N ASP A 294 -13.94 -11.48 -10.80
CA ASP A 294 -15.33 -11.74 -10.38
C ASP A 294 -15.89 -13.02 -11.03
N LEU A 295 -15.50 -13.32 -12.28
CA LEU A 295 -15.85 -14.59 -12.92
C LEU A 295 -15.19 -15.79 -12.22
N ASP A 296 -13.93 -15.68 -11.79
CA ASP A 296 -13.26 -16.74 -11.03
C ASP A 296 -13.86 -16.92 -9.63
N LYS A 297 -14.28 -15.84 -8.98
CA LYS A 297 -15.04 -15.92 -7.71
C LYS A 297 -16.37 -16.65 -7.90
N LEU A 298 -17.14 -16.30 -8.94
CA LEU A 298 -18.41 -16.97 -9.26
C LEU A 298 -18.21 -18.46 -9.62
N ARG A 299 -17.10 -18.78 -10.29
CA ARG A 299 -16.74 -20.18 -10.60
C ARG A 299 -16.37 -20.94 -9.32
N SER A 300 -15.60 -20.33 -8.42
CA SER A 300 -15.23 -20.96 -7.14
C SER A 300 -16.42 -21.15 -6.18
N SER A 301 -17.38 -20.20 -6.15
CA SER A 301 -18.59 -20.32 -5.34
C SER A 301 -19.51 -21.44 -5.85
N ASN A 302 -19.64 -21.58 -7.17
CA ASN A 302 -20.44 -22.65 -7.78
C ASN A 302 -19.81 -24.05 -7.64
N LEU A 303 -18.48 -24.17 -7.59
CA LEU A 303 -17.85 -25.46 -7.28
C LEU A 303 -17.97 -25.85 -5.79
N SER A 304 -18.09 -24.87 -4.87
CA SER A 304 -18.26 -25.16 -3.44
C SER A 304 -19.68 -25.62 -3.08
N SER A 305 -20.70 -25.20 -3.82
CA SER A 305 -22.11 -25.59 -3.56
C SER A 305 -22.44 -27.02 -4.01
N HIS A 306 -21.62 -27.62 -4.86
CA HIS A 306 -21.86 -28.98 -5.37
C HIS A 306 -21.36 -30.11 -4.47
N LYS A 307 -20.58 -29.82 -3.42
CA LYS A 307 -20.08 -30.82 -2.46
C LYS A 307 -20.87 -30.95 -1.15
N SER A 308 -21.95 -30.18 -0.97
CA SER A 308 -22.81 -30.28 0.22
C SER A 308 -24.28 -30.48 -0.13
N LYS A 309 -24.60 -31.57 -0.85
CA LYS A 309 -25.94 -32.19 -0.80
C LYS A 309 -25.86 -33.50 -0.01
N LYS A 310 -25.58 -33.36 1.29
CA LYS A 310 -25.84 -34.40 2.29
C LYS A 310 -27.24 -34.13 2.86
N LYS A 311 -28.14 -35.09 2.62
CA LYS A 311 -29.51 -35.26 3.14
C LYS A 311 -29.95 -34.24 4.21
N VAL A 312 -30.80 -33.30 3.83
CA VAL A 312 -31.74 -32.64 4.74
C VAL A 312 -33.14 -33.10 4.36
N LYS A 313 -33.71 -33.98 5.19
CA LYS A 313 -35.15 -34.29 5.19
C LYS A 313 -35.84 -33.13 5.93
N THR A 314 -36.61 -32.33 5.20
CA THR A 314 -37.61 -31.46 5.81
C THR A 314 -38.95 -31.72 5.12
N SER A 315 -39.80 -32.44 5.85
CA SER A 315 -41.23 -32.55 5.64
C SER A 315 -41.89 -31.21 5.96
N VAL A 316 -42.47 -30.54 4.95
CA VAL A 316 -43.53 -29.55 5.18
C VAL A 316 -44.62 -29.79 4.14
N SER A 317 -45.78 -30.12 4.69
CA SER A 317 -47.05 -30.34 4.01
C SER A 317 -47.66 -29.01 3.57
N VAL A 318 -47.94 -28.86 2.27
CA VAL A 318 -48.92 -27.87 1.79
C VAL A 318 -49.81 -28.55 0.75
N LYS A 319 -51.11 -28.57 1.07
CA LYS A 319 -52.19 -29.23 0.34
C LYS A 319 -52.37 -28.63 -1.06
N THR A 320 -52.23 -29.44 -2.11
CA THR A 320 -52.85 -29.18 -3.42
C THR A 320 -53.99 -30.17 -3.63
N LYS A 321 -55.21 -29.63 -3.81
CA LYS A 321 -56.39 -30.37 -4.27
C LYS A 321 -56.12 -30.93 -5.67
N VAL A 322 -56.34 -32.23 -5.81
CA VAL A 322 -56.33 -33.00 -7.05
C VAL A 322 -57.73 -32.96 -7.68
N LEU A 323 -57.80 -32.83 -9.01
CA LEU A 323 -58.81 -33.54 -9.79
C LEU A 323 -58.11 -34.41 -10.85
N PRO A 324 -58.68 -35.59 -11.18
CA PRO A 324 -57.93 -36.73 -11.66
C PRO A 324 -58.04 -36.92 -13.17
N PHE A 325 -56.98 -37.42 -13.81
CA PHE A 325 -57.09 -38.13 -15.07
C PHE A 325 -56.54 -39.55 -14.92
N SER A 326 -57.51 -40.44 -14.76
CA SER A 326 -57.37 -41.88 -14.78
C SER A 326 -56.80 -42.40 -16.11
N LYS A 327 -56.24 -43.61 -16.05
CA LYS A 327 -55.92 -44.51 -17.17
C LYS A 327 -54.79 -44.08 -18.11
N ARG A 328 -53.55 -44.48 -17.79
CA ARG A 328 -52.60 -44.97 -18.83
C ARG A 328 -51.31 -45.67 -18.37
N ARG A 329 -51.02 -45.82 -17.07
CA ARG A 329 -49.70 -46.35 -16.64
C ARG A 329 -49.65 -47.69 -15.93
N TRP A 330 -50.74 -48.47 -15.93
CA TRP A 330 -50.81 -49.76 -15.22
C TRP A 330 -50.48 -51.01 -16.04
N LYS A 331 -50.08 -50.89 -17.33
CA LYS A 331 -49.74 -52.06 -18.17
C LYS A 331 -48.24 -52.32 -18.39
N PHE A 332 -47.33 -51.47 -17.90
CA PHE A 332 -45.90 -51.60 -18.25
C PHE A 332 -45.01 -52.21 -17.16
N TRP A 333 -45.51 -52.47 -15.94
CA TRP A 333 -44.68 -52.98 -14.84
C TRP A 333 -44.97 -54.43 -14.40
N GLN A 334 -45.92 -55.12 -15.04
CA GLN A 334 -46.15 -56.55 -14.78
C GLN A 334 -45.25 -57.51 -15.58
N LEU A 335 -44.39 -57.00 -16.48
CA LEU A 335 -43.51 -57.84 -17.32
C LEU A 335 -42.09 -58.06 -16.78
N PHE A 336 -41.70 -57.46 -15.64
CA PHE A 336 -40.34 -57.60 -15.10
C PHE A 336 -40.23 -58.37 -13.77
N LYS A 337 -41.32 -58.98 -13.28
CA LYS A 337 -41.34 -59.69 -11.99
C LYS A 337 -41.16 -61.21 -12.06
N ARG A 338 -40.38 -61.72 -13.02
CA ARG A 338 -39.94 -63.12 -13.05
C ARG A 338 -38.49 -63.22 -13.53
N LYS A 339 -37.53 -63.20 -12.60
CA LYS A 339 -36.29 -63.99 -12.62
C LYS A 339 -35.45 -63.71 -11.37
N GLY A 340 -35.36 -64.73 -10.50
CA GLY A 340 -34.08 -65.11 -9.89
C GLY A 340 -33.70 -64.50 -8.54
N THR A 341 -34.39 -64.86 -7.47
CA THR A 341 -33.76 -64.98 -6.13
C THR A 341 -33.39 -66.44 -5.88
N LYS A 342 -32.10 -66.79 -5.96
CA LYS A 342 -31.55 -68.01 -5.34
C LYS A 342 -30.13 -67.74 -4.83
N LYS A 343 -29.92 -68.19 -3.58
CA LYS A 343 -28.63 -68.52 -2.92
C LYS A 343 -27.78 -67.30 -2.52
N LYS A 344 -27.16 -67.25 -1.34
CA LYS A 344 -26.66 -68.32 -0.46
C LYS A 344 -26.42 -67.75 0.95
N GLN A 345 -26.56 -68.61 1.95
CA GLN A 345 -26.09 -68.44 3.32
C GLN A 345 -24.55 -68.44 3.38
N ALA A 346 -24.00 -67.66 4.31
CA ALA A 346 -22.96 -68.04 5.28
C ALA A 346 -22.90 -66.94 6.35
#